data_AF-A0A8S2G5Q0-F1
#
_entry.id   AF-A0A8S2G5Q0-F1
#
_cell.length_a   1.000
_cell.length_b   1.000
_cell.length_c   1.000
_cell.angle_alpha   90.00
_cell.angle_beta   90.00
_cell.angle_gamma   90.00
#
_symmetry.space_group_name_H-M   'P 1'
#
loop_
_entity.id
_entity.type
_entity.pdbx_description
1 polymer ?
#
loop_
_entity_poly.entity_id
_entity_poly.type
_entity_poly.pdbx_seq_one_letter_code
_entity_poly.pdbx_strand_id
1 'polypeptide(L)'
;MPTAFEKECFTRVLKGFISIATCIFPQNTTGARLDSFARRALWDVGLDYRHGTGHGVGCCLNVHEGPQSIGTRIRSEDYLVEGNIMSD
;
A
#
# COMPACT_ATOMS: atom_id res chain seq x y z
N MET A 1 27.80 -8.40 -0.19
CA MET A 1 26.67 -9.36 -0.25
C MET A 1 25.69 -8.97 0.85
N PRO A 2 24.38 -8.90 0.56
CA PRO A 2 23.41 -8.54 1.60
C PRO A 2 23.34 -9.62 2.68
N THR A 3 23.20 -9.17 3.93
CA THR A 3 23.03 -10.00 5.12
C THR A 3 21.72 -10.80 5.05
N ALA A 4 21.59 -11.82 5.89
CA ALA A 4 20.34 -12.59 5.98
C ALA A 4 19.15 -11.69 6.36
N PHE A 5 19.35 -10.76 7.30
CA PHE A 5 18.32 -9.83 7.74
C PHE A 5 17.91 -8.84 6.65
N GLU A 6 18.86 -8.30 5.89
CA GLU A 6 18.56 -7.41 4.74
C GLU A 6 17.70 -8.13 3.69
N LYS A 7 18.06 -9.37 3.35
CA LYS A 7 17.28 -10.19 2.40
C LYS A 7 15.88 -10.51 2.94
N GLU A 8 15.77 -10.80 4.23
CA GLU A 8 14.48 -11.08 4.87
C GLU A 8 13.55 -9.87 4.82
N CYS A 9 14.02 -8.70 5.28
CA CYS A 9 13.26 -7.46 5.27
C CYS A 9 12.82 -7.09 3.84
N PHE A 10 13.75 -7.13 2.88
CA PHE A 10 13.45 -6.88 1.47
C PHE A 10 12.37 -7.82 0.94
N THR A 11 12.49 -9.12 1.22
CA THR A 11 11.53 -10.12 0.76
C THR A 11 10.15 -9.91 1.38
N ARG A 12 10.07 -9.48 2.65
CA ARG A 12 8.78 -9.18 3.30
C ARG A 12 8.10 -7.96 2.71
N VAL A 13 8.87 -6.90 2.44
CA VAL A 13 8.36 -5.72 1.71
C VAL A 13 7.86 -6.13 0.32
N LEU A 14 8.64 -6.92 -0.42
CA LEU A 14 8.25 -7.40 -1.74
C LEU A 14 6.97 -8.26 -1.72
N LYS A 15 6.78 -9.10 -0.70
CA LYS A 15 5.53 -9.85 -0.51
C LYS A 15 4.33 -8.91 -0.34
N GLY A 16 4.48 -7.84 0.45
CA GLY A 16 3.46 -6.81 0.62
C GLY A 16 3.14 -6.07 -0.67
N PHE A 17 4.18 -5.63 -1.39
CA PHE A 17 4.07 -4.96 -2.70
C PHE A 17 3.29 -5.81 -3.70
N ILE A 18 3.70 -7.07 -3.90
CA ILE A 18 2.99 -8.01 -4.79
C ILE A 18 1.53 -8.19 -4.35
N SER A 19 1.29 -8.32 -3.04
CA SER A 19 -0.06 -8.52 -2.51
C SER A 19 -1.00 -7.35 -2.79
N ILE A 20 -0.50 -6.12 -2.89
CA ILE A 20 -1.29 -4.95 -3.31
C ILE A 20 -1.47 -4.95 -4.82
N ALA A 21 -0.37 -5.08 -5.57
CA ALA A 21 -0.38 -5.02 -7.03
C ALA A 21 -1.28 -6.07 -7.68
N THR A 22 -1.45 -7.24 -7.04
CA THR A 22 -2.30 -8.33 -7.55
C THR A 22 -3.62 -8.49 -6.80
N CYS A 23 -3.98 -7.54 -5.93
CA CYS A 23 -5.18 -7.66 -5.11
C CYS A 23 -6.45 -7.62 -5.97
N ILE A 24 -7.36 -8.57 -5.74
CA ILE A 24 -8.72 -8.53 -6.29
C ILE A 24 -9.66 -8.20 -5.13
N PHE A 25 -10.41 -7.11 -5.26
CA PHE A 25 -11.31 -6.62 -4.22
C PHE A 25 -12.66 -6.18 -4.83
N PRO A 26 -13.77 -6.24 -4.05
CA PRO A 26 -15.06 -5.78 -4.53
C PRO A 26 -15.06 -4.28 -4.87
N GLN A 27 -15.92 -3.88 -5.79
CA GLN A 27 -16.22 -2.46 -6.00
C GLN A 27 -16.63 -1.80 -4.67
N ASN A 28 -16.42 -0.49 -4.56
CA ASN A 28 -16.67 0.28 -3.34
C ASN A 28 -15.80 -0.14 -2.14
N THR A 29 -14.57 -0.56 -2.41
CA THR A 29 -13.55 -0.82 -1.38
C THR A 29 -12.70 0.43 -1.18
N THR A 30 -12.54 0.85 0.08
CA THR A 30 -11.62 1.94 0.45
C THR A 30 -10.19 1.41 0.55
N GLY A 31 -9.19 2.25 0.24
CA GLY A 31 -7.79 1.81 0.32
C GLY A 31 -7.33 1.45 1.73
N ALA A 32 -7.96 1.98 2.78
CA ALA A 32 -7.70 1.57 4.17
C ALA A 32 -7.96 0.08 4.42
N ARG A 33 -8.91 -0.54 3.70
CA ARG A 33 -9.18 -1.98 3.79
C ARG A 33 -8.08 -2.84 3.15
N LEU A 34 -7.28 -2.27 2.26
CA LEU A 34 -6.23 -2.98 1.53
C LEU A 34 -4.85 -2.85 2.20
N ASP A 35 -4.63 -1.81 3.01
CA ASP A 35 -3.31 -1.50 3.62
C ASP A 35 -2.72 -2.68 4.43
N SER A 36 -3.55 -3.49 5.08
CA SER A 36 -3.08 -4.66 5.83
C SER A 36 -2.43 -5.74 4.94
N PHE A 37 -2.76 -5.80 3.64
CA PHE A 37 -2.13 -6.74 2.71
C PHE A 37 -0.66 -6.38 2.44
N ALA A 38 -0.34 -5.09 2.38
CA ALA A 38 1.04 -4.62 2.27
C ALA A 38 1.88 -4.93 3.53
N ARG A 39 1.23 -4.94 4.70
CA ARG A 39 1.91 -5.04 5.99
C ARG A 39 2.00 -6.46 6.54
N ARG A 40 1.14 -7.37 6.08
CA ARG A 40 0.98 -8.70 6.68
C ARG A 40 2.29 -9.43 6.92
N ALA A 41 3.15 -9.47 5.89
CA ALA A 41 4.43 -10.18 5.96
C ALA A 41 5.42 -9.53 6.94
N LEU A 42 5.32 -8.23 7.21
CA LEU A 42 6.13 -7.55 8.23
C LEU A 42 5.57 -7.81 9.62
N TRP A 43 4.24 -7.71 9.78
CA TRP A 43 3.55 -7.94 11.05
C TRP A 43 3.77 -9.35 11.60
N ASP A 44 3.87 -10.37 10.74
CA ASP A 44 4.16 -11.75 11.15
C ASP A 44 5.50 -11.91 11.91
N VAL A 45 6.41 -10.93 11.84
CA VAL A 45 7.67 -10.90 12.60
C VAL A 45 7.82 -9.67 13.50
N GLY A 46 6.73 -8.97 13.78
CA GLY A 46 6.76 -7.80 14.64
C GLY A 46 7.44 -6.57 14.03
N LEU A 47 7.57 -6.52 12.70
CA LEU A 47 8.06 -5.34 11.98
C LEU A 47 6.88 -4.51 11.43
N ASP A 48 7.10 -3.22 11.22
CA ASP A 48 6.14 -2.31 10.58
C ASP A 48 6.88 -1.09 9.98
N TYR A 49 6.18 -0.27 9.19
CA TYR A 49 6.68 1.01 8.67
C TYR A 49 5.72 2.17 8.97
N ARG A 50 6.27 3.35 9.28
CA ARG A 50 5.52 4.48 9.88
C ARG A 50 4.94 5.49 8.87
N HIS A 51 4.66 5.04 7.64
CA HIS A 51 4.00 5.83 6.59
C HIS A 51 2.82 5.06 5.99
N GLY A 52 2.04 5.70 5.11
CA GLY A 52 0.98 5.02 4.35
C GLY A 52 1.58 4.04 3.33
N THR A 53 0.81 3.04 2.92
CA THR A 53 1.22 2.13 1.83
C THR A 53 1.31 2.90 0.51
N GLY A 54 0.30 3.71 0.18
CA GLY A 54 0.23 4.41 -1.09
C GLY A 54 -0.63 5.67 -1.07
N HIS A 55 -0.42 6.52 -2.06
CA HIS A 55 -1.17 7.76 -2.29
C HIS A 55 -1.58 7.88 -3.75
N GLY A 56 -2.58 8.71 -4.04
CA GLY A 56 -2.91 9.05 -5.43
C GLY A 56 -1.83 9.89 -6.10
N VAL A 57 -1.74 9.81 -7.43
CA VAL A 57 -0.80 10.58 -8.25
C VAL A 57 -1.57 11.26 -9.39
N GLY A 58 -1.39 12.57 -9.52
CA GLY A 58 -2.03 13.35 -10.57
C GLY A 58 -1.26 13.35 -11.89
N CYS A 59 -1.99 13.43 -13.01
CA CYS A 59 -1.39 13.51 -14.35
C CYS A 59 -0.90 14.95 -14.63
N CYS A 60 0.42 15.15 -14.69
CA CYS A 60 1.05 16.48 -14.77
C CYS A 60 0.62 17.44 -13.64
N LEU A 61 0.27 16.89 -12.48
CA LEU A 61 -0.16 17.61 -11.28
C LEU A 61 0.67 17.16 -10.07
N ASN A 62 0.09 17.16 -8.87
CA ASN A 62 0.80 16.84 -7.64
C ASN A 62 1.19 15.36 -7.59
N VAL A 63 2.40 15.10 -7.10
CA VAL A 63 2.85 13.72 -6.81
C VAL A 63 2.05 13.09 -5.69
N HIS A 64 1.55 13.90 -4.74
CA HIS A 64 0.60 13.47 -3.71
C HIS A 64 -0.76 14.09 -4.02
N GLU A 65 -1.66 13.30 -4.60
CA GLU A 65 -2.99 13.74 -4.97
C GLU A 65 -4.05 12.91 -4.24
N GLY A 66 -5.04 13.59 -3.66
CA GLY A 66 -6.20 12.96 -3.06
C GLY A 66 -7.39 12.92 -4.04
N PRO A 67 -8.53 12.37 -3.60
CA PRO A 67 -8.79 11.93 -2.23
C PRO A 67 -8.32 10.49 -1.92
N GLN A 68 -8.09 9.66 -2.94
CA GLN A 68 -7.72 8.25 -2.79
C GLN A 68 -6.37 8.04 -2.09
N SER A 69 -6.30 7.05 -1.19
CA SER A 69 -5.07 6.65 -0.49
C SER A 69 -5.15 5.22 0.05
N ILE A 70 -4.01 4.57 0.24
CA ILE A 70 -3.87 3.26 0.88
C ILE A 70 -3.03 3.45 2.13
N GLY A 71 -3.62 3.31 3.31
CA GLY A 71 -2.93 3.64 4.55
C GLY A 71 -3.73 3.27 5.80
N THR A 72 -3.02 3.07 6.91
CA THR A 72 -3.64 2.93 8.25
C THR A 72 -4.37 4.19 8.70
N ARG A 73 -3.95 5.36 8.20
CA ARG A 73 -4.63 6.64 8.45
C ARG A 73 -5.78 6.79 7.46
N ILE A 74 -7.00 6.84 7.96
CA ILE A 74 -8.18 7.18 7.15
C ILE A 74 -8.05 8.66 6.77
N ARG A 75 -7.61 8.92 5.52
CA ARG A 75 -7.54 10.28 4.95
C ARG A 75 -8.77 10.64 4.13
N SER A 76 -9.44 9.62 3.60
CA SER A 76 -10.69 9.72 2.86
C SER A 76 -11.49 8.44 3.08
N GLU A 77 -12.82 8.56 3.06
CA GLU A 77 -13.74 7.43 2.99
C GLU A 77 -14.12 7.07 1.54
N ASP A 78 -13.52 7.74 0.57
CA ASP A 78 -13.76 7.49 -0.85
C ASP A 78 -13.30 6.10 -1.25
N TYR A 79 -14.08 5.52 -2.15
CA TYR A 79 -13.80 4.24 -2.74
C TYR A 79 -12.69 4.35 -3.78
N LEU A 80 -11.86 3.31 -3.87
CA LEU A 80 -11.02 3.12 -5.04
C LEU A 80 -11.93 2.79 -6.22
N VAL A 81 -11.77 3.57 -7.29
CA VAL A 81 -12.55 3.45 -8.52
C VAL A 81 -11.65 3.27 -9.72
N GLU A 82 -12.21 2.74 -10.81
CA GLU A 82 -11.50 2.60 -12.08
C GLU A 82 -10.93 3.96 -12.55
N GLY A 83 -9.70 3.94 -13.05
CA GLY A 83 -8.99 5.14 -13.47
C GLY A 83 -8.19 5.86 -12.36
N ASN A 84 -8.35 5.48 -11.08
CA ASN A 84 -7.43 5.94 -10.05
C ASN A 84 -5.99 5.44 -10.32
N ILE A 85 -5.01 6.34 -10.16
CA ILE A 85 -3.58 6.03 -10.26
C ILE A 85 -2.99 6.16 -8.86
N MET A 86 -2.35 5.10 -8.39
CA MET A 86 -1.82 4.97 -7.02
C MET A 86 -0.32 4.65 -7.04
N SER A 87 0.39 5.10 -6.01
CA SER A 87 1.67 4.50 -5.63
C SER A 87 1.46 3.23 -4.79
N ASP A 88 2.43 2.34 -4.78
CA ASP A 88 2.51 1.15 -3.92
C ASP A 88 3.90 0.92 -3.30
#